data_AF-A0A4S2B9Q2-F1
#
_entry.id   AF-A0A4S2B9Q2-F1
#
_cell.length_a   1.000
_cell.length_b   1.000
_cell.length_c   1.000
_cell.angle_alpha   90.00
_cell.angle_beta   90.00
_cell.angle_gamma   90.00
#
_symmetry.space_group_name_H-M   'P 1'
#
loop_
_entity.id
_entity.type
_entity.pdbx_description
1 polymer ?
#
loop_
_entity_poly.entity_id
_entity_poly.type
_entity_poly.pdbx_seq_one_letter_code
_entity_poly.pdbx_strand_id
1 'polypeptide(L)' 'MTFEVNIFTSIIVLIVGLYDLACAWNRRRQPNNKKGVKAYAVLGTIFTIAGIILLISCLRG' A
#
# COMPACT_ATOMS: atom_id res chain seq x y z
N MET A 1 -19.28 -15.20 8.01
CA MET A 1 -18.91 -14.54 6.75
C MET A 1 -17.45 -14.90 6.49
N THR A 2 -17.22 -15.93 5.70
CA THR A 2 -15.87 -16.28 5.20
C THR A 2 -15.50 -15.21 4.20
N PHE A 3 -14.65 -14.26 4.60
CA PHE A 3 -14.07 -13.29 3.67
C PHE A 3 -13.10 -14.06 2.76
N GLU A 4 -13.61 -14.63 1.67
CA GLU A 4 -12.77 -15.13 0.57
C GLU A 4 -12.14 -13.91 -0.10
N VAL A 5 -11.06 -13.42 0.49
CA VAL A 5 -10.31 -12.31 -0.07
C VAL A 5 -9.60 -12.85 -1.32
N ASN A 6 -10.12 -12.48 -2.47
CA ASN A 6 -9.61 -12.96 -3.75
C ASN A 6 -8.16 -12.50 -3.92
N ILE A 7 -7.31 -13.36 -4.50
CA ILE A 7 -5.89 -13.06 -4.71
C ILE A 7 -5.70 -11.76 -5.52
N PHE A 8 -6.64 -11.45 -6.42
CA PHE A 8 -6.69 -10.19 -7.16
C PHE A 8 -6.82 -8.97 -6.26
N THR A 9 -7.59 -9.05 -5.17
CA THR A 9 -7.72 -7.95 -4.21
C THR A 9 -6.39 -7.68 -3.51
N SER A 10 -5.67 -8.71 -3.07
CA SER A 10 -4.32 -8.57 -2.49
C SER A 10 -3.34 -7.93 -3.45
N ILE A 11 -3.38 -8.33 -4.74
CA ILE A 11 -2.53 -7.78 -5.79
C ILE A 11 -2.84 -6.29 -6.04
N ILE A 12 -4.12 -5.92 -6.15
CA ILE A 12 -4.53 -4.51 -6.36
C ILE A 12 -4.09 -3.65 -5.17
N VAL A 13 -4.29 -4.13 -3.94
CA VAL A 13 -3.89 -3.44 -2.71
C VAL A 13 -2.37 -3.24 -2.66
N LEU A 14 -1.59 -4.24 -3.05
CA LEU A 14 -0.13 -4.13 -3.18
C LEU A 14 0.28 -3.08 -4.21
N ILE A 15 -0.32 -3.10 -5.41
CA ILE A 15 -0.03 -2.14 -6.47
C ILE A 15 -0.33 -0.72 -6.02
N VAL A 16 -1.49 -0.49 -5.38
CA VAL A 16 -1.87 0.83 -4.85
C VAL A 16 -0.89 1.28 -3.75
N GLY A 17 -0.54 0.41 -2.80
CA GLY A 17 0.40 0.75 -1.72
C GLY A 17 1.79 1.10 -2.23
N LEU A 18 2.30 0.35 -3.22
CA LEU A 18 3.58 0.62 -3.90
C LEU A 18 3.52 1.92 -4.71
N TYR A 19 2.41 2.19 -5.40
CA TYR A 19 2.21 3.41 -6.15
C TYR A 19 2.22 4.65 -5.24
N ASP A 20 1.53 4.58 -4.09
CA ASP A 20 1.48 5.67 -3.11
C ASP A 20 2.88 5.95 -2.51
N LEU A 21 3.66 4.89 -2.25
CA LEU A 21 5.06 4.99 -1.84
C LEU A 21 5.95 5.61 -2.93
N ALA A 22 5.76 5.22 -4.19
CA ALA A 22 6.51 5.76 -5.33
C ALA A 22 6.19 7.25 -5.54
N CYS A 23 4.91 7.63 -5.41
CA CYS A 23 4.48 9.03 -5.43
C CYS A 23 5.11 9.84 -4.29
N ALA A 24 5.16 9.27 -3.09
CA ALA A 24 5.80 9.91 -1.95
C ALA A 24 7.33 10.04 -2.15
N TRP A 25 7.98 9.03 -2.73
CA TRP A 25 9.42 9.07 -3.01
C TRP A 25 9.74 10.11 -4.08
N ASN A 26 8.99 10.15 -5.17
CA ASN A 26 9.18 11.11 -6.24
C ASN A 26 9.00 12.56 -5.75
N ARG A 27 8.05 12.79 -4.84
CA ARG A 27 7.80 14.11 -4.24
C ARG A 27 8.64 14.40 -2.99
N ARG A 28 9.53 13.49 -2.56
CA ARG A 28 10.34 13.64 -1.34
C ARG A 28 11.26 14.87 -1.34
N ARG A 29 11.61 15.38 -2.52
CA ARG A 29 12.45 16.58 -2.70
C ARG A 29 11.66 17.88 -2.83
N GLN A 30 10.32 17.86 -2.77
CA GLN A 30 9.55 19.09 -2.85
C GLN A 30 9.79 19.99 -1.61
N PRO A 31 10.18 21.26 -1.81
CA PRO A 31 10.44 22.18 -0.71
C PRO A 31 9.15 22.61 0.01
N ASN A 32 8.02 22.58 -0.69
CA ASN A 32 6.70 22.91 -0.15
C ASN A 32 5.85 21.64 0.05
N ASN A 33 5.07 21.57 1.12
CA ASN A 33 4.15 20.47 1.46
C ASN A 33 4.75 19.11 1.92
N LYS A 34 5.87 19.14 2.66
CA LYS A 34 6.52 17.95 3.27
C LYS A 34 5.59 17.09 4.14
N LYS A 35 4.60 17.70 4.81
CA LYS A 35 3.61 16.97 5.63
C LYS A 35 2.73 16.04 4.78
N GLY A 36 2.27 16.51 3.63
CA GLY A 36 1.47 15.71 2.70
C GLY A 36 2.25 14.53 2.14
N VAL A 37 3.52 14.75 1.76
CA VAL A 37 4.40 13.68 1.26
C VAL A 37 4.64 12.60 2.33
N LYS A 38 4.80 13.01 3.61
CA LYS A 38 4.92 12.07 4.72
C LYS A 38 3.63 11.26 4.94
N ALA A 39 2.47 11.90 4.82
CA ALA A 39 1.18 11.22 4.96
C ALA A 39 0.97 10.15 3.85
N TYR A 40 1.29 10.49 2.59
CA TYR A 40 1.28 9.54 1.47
C TYR A 40 2.26 8.37 1.71
N ALA A 41 3.47 8.63 2.21
CA ALA A 41 4.42 7.56 2.51
C ALA A 41 3.88 6.60 3.57
N VAL A 42 3.28 7.13 4.65
CA VAL A 42 2.71 6.32 5.73
C VAL A 42 1.51 5.52 5.24
N LEU A 43 0.60 6.15 4.48
CA LEU A 43 -0.58 5.50 3.93
C LEU A 43 -0.18 4.36 2.98
N GLY A 44 0.74 4.62 2.05
CA GLY A 44 1.27 3.60 1.15
C GLY A 44 1.91 2.43 1.88
N THR A 45 2.64 2.69 2.97
CA THR A 45 3.28 1.64 3.78
C THR A 45 2.24 0.73 4.44
N ILE A 46 1.17 1.32 4.98
CA ILE A 46 0.07 0.57 5.60
C ILE A 46 -0.63 -0.30 4.54
N PHE A 47 -0.93 0.25 3.36
CA PHE A 47 -1.55 -0.51 2.28
C PHE A 47 -0.65 -1.62 1.75
N THR A 48 0.67 -1.42 1.64
CA THR A 48 1.59 -2.49 1.25
C THR A 48 1.63 -3.61 2.28
N ILE A 49 1.75 -3.29 3.57
CA ILE A 49 1.73 -4.30 4.64
C ILE A 49 0.41 -5.07 4.65
N ALA A 50 -0.72 -4.37 4.55
CA ALA A 50 -2.04 -5.00 4.48
C ALA A 50 -2.18 -5.93 3.26
N GLY A 51 -1.69 -5.51 2.09
CA GLY A 51 -1.67 -6.33 0.88
C GLY A 51 -0.80 -7.59 1.03
N ILE A 52 0.36 -7.49 1.68
CA ILE A 52 1.22 -8.64 1.99
C ILE A 52 0.50 -9.62 2.94
N ILE A 53 -0.13 -9.11 4.01
CA ILE A 53 -0.85 -9.95 4.98
C ILE A 53 -2.01 -10.68 4.31
N LEU A 54 -2.76 -9.99 3.45
CA LEU A 54 -3.84 -10.59 2.67
C LEU A 54 -3.33 -11.64 1.69
N LEU A 55 -2.18 -11.40 1.04
CA LEU A 55 -1.57 -12.37 0.13
C LEU A 55 -1.09 -13.61 0.87
N ILE A 56 -0.44 -13.47 2.03
CA ILE A 56 -0.01 -14.60 2.86
C ILE A 56 -1.21 -15.39 3.38
N SER A 57 -2.27 -14.70 3.81
CA SER A 57 -3.49 -15.35 4.29
C SER A 57 -4.20 -16.13 3.18
N CYS A 58 -4.25 -15.57 1.97
CA CYS A 58 -4.79 -16.24 0.79
C CYS A 58 -3.92 -17.44 0.33
N LEU A 59 -2.61 -17.41 0.55
CA LEU A 59 -1.70 -18.51 0.16
C LEU A 59 -1.66 -19.65 1.20
N ARG A 60 -2.04 -19.37 2.46
CA ARG A 60 -2.10 -20.36 3.56
C ARG A 60 -3.49 -21.00 3.74
N GLY A 61 -4.54 -20.40 3.18
CA GLY A 61 -5.89 -20.95 3.13
C GLY A 61 -6.05 -21.88 1.94
#